data_AF-A0A369WPU7-F1
#
_entry.id   AF-A0A369WPU7-F1
#
_cell.length_a   1.000
_cell.length_b   1.000
_cell.length_c   1.000
_cell.angle_alpha   90.00
_cell.angle_beta   90.00
_cell.angle_gamma   90.00
#
_symmetry.space_group_name_H-M   'P 1'
#
loop_
_entity.id
_entity.type
_entity.pdbx_description
1 polymer ?
#
loop_
_entity_poly.entity_id
_entity_poly.type
_entity_poly.pdbx_seq_one_letter_code
_entity_poly.pdbx_strand_id
1 'polypeptide(L)'
;MSPLVLAHNPRSAGQDQRQRGMTLVELMVAVAIFAIIAAIAYPNFQQYLIDSNRTDAQNALLAFSTAMERHRTDTNSYDNAQAGGTSYPNPPLSTIYPSQSPIDSGDKHYNLTIQTADNNGYTLRATPIAGTIQDGDGYLELANTGIKSWDRDDNGAIGAGEATWTD
;
A
#
# COMPACT_ATOMS: atom_id res chain seq x y z
N MET A 1 53.99 -49.97 55.13
CA MET A 1 53.69 -48.81 54.25
C MET A 1 52.30 -49.04 53.66
N SER A 2 51.27 -48.47 54.29
CA SER A 2 49.90 -48.50 53.75
C SER A 2 49.71 -47.34 52.78
N PRO A 3 48.94 -47.53 51.71
CA PRO A 3 48.05 -46.44 51.31
C PRO A 3 46.62 -46.89 50.97
N LEU A 4 45.71 -46.04 51.45
CA LEU A 4 44.48 -45.55 50.83
C LEU A 4 43.51 -46.55 50.19
N VAL A 5 42.44 -46.85 50.94
CA VAL A 5 41.12 -47.12 50.35
C VAL A 5 40.32 -45.81 50.44
N LEU A 6 40.07 -45.19 49.29
CA LEU A 6 39.30 -43.97 49.11
C LEU A 6 37.80 -44.31 49.14
N ALA A 7 37.07 -43.88 50.17
CA ALA A 7 35.63 -44.09 50.25
C ALA A 7 34.91 -43.24 49.18
N HIS A 8 34.04 -43.92 48.42
CA HIS A 8 33.27 -43.42 47.30
C HIS A 8 32.17 -42.44 47.75
N ASN A 9 32.13 -41.26 47.13
CA ASN A 9 31.09 -40.23 47.33
C ASN A 9 29.89 -40.51 46.41
N PRO A 10 28.67 -40.79 46.92
CA PRO A 10 27.50 -40.95 46.07
C PRO A 10 27.07 -39.59 45.52
N ARG A 11 27.33 -39.36 44.22
CA ARG A 11 26.87 -38.18 43.51
C ARG A 11 25.33 -38.17 43.48
N SER A 12 24.76 -37.09 44.00
CA SER A 12 23.35 -36.70 43.81
C SER A 12 22.96 -36.90 42.34
N ALA A 13 21.98 -37.78 42.11
CA ALA A 13 21.40 -37.99 40.80
C ALA A 13 20.59 -36.74 40.43
N GLY A 14 21.20 -35.84 39.67
CA GLY A 14 20.47 -34.80 38.96
C GLY A 14 19.41 -35.47 38.09
N GLN A 15 18.14 -35.12 38.29
CA GLN A 15 17.09 -35.58 37.41
C GLN A 15 17.27 -34.95 36.04
N ASP A 16 17.81 -35.73 35.09
CA ASP A 16 17.80 -35.38 33.67
C ASP A 16 16.34 -35.21 33.22
N GLN A 17 15.93 -33.96 33.06
CA GLN A 17 14.70 -33.62 32.36
C GLN A 17 14.89 -34.05 30.90
N ARG A 18 14.41 -35.24 30.56
CA ARG A 18 14.40 -35.75 29.19
C ARG A 18 13.63 -34.75 28.32
N GLN A 19 14.36 -34.03 27.47
CA GLN A 19 13.76 -33.18 26.45
C GLN A 19 12.88 -34.06 25.55
N ARG A 20 11.58 -33.85 25.60
CA ARG A 20 10.62 -34.51 24.70
C ARG A 20 10.64 -33.75 23.38
N GLY A 21 11.05 -34.42 22.30
CA GLY A 21 10.96 -33.88 20.94
C GLY A 21 9.53 -33.97 20.38
N MET A 22 9.20 -33.14 19.40
CA MET A 22 7.94 -33.23 18.65
C MET A 22 7.88 -34.53 17.84
N THR A 23 6.68 -35.10 17.74
CA THR A 23 6.45 -36.26 16.86
C THR A 23 6.20 -35.81 15.41
N LEU A 24 6.43 -36.71 14.45
CA LEU A 24 6.13 -36.44 13.05
C LEU A 24 4.62 -36.17 12.84
N VAL A 25 3.76 -36.89 13.55
CA VAL A 25 2.30 -36.71 13.48
C VAL A 25 1.90 -35.33 14.00
N GLU A 26 2.51 -34.86 15.08
CA GLU A 26 2.26 -33.53 15.65
C GLU A 26 2.63 -32.41 14.67
N LEU A 27 3.75 -32.57 13.96
CA LEU A 27 4.13 -31.64 12.89
C LEU A 27 3.14 -31.67 11.72
N MET A 28 2.66 -32.85 11.30
CA MET A 28 1.68 -32.95 10.21
C MET A 28 0.36 -32.25 10.56
N VAL A 29 -0.13 -32.43 11.79
CA VAL A 29 -1.35 -31.75 12.26
C VAL A 29 -1.11 -30.24 12.35
N ALA A 30 0.03 -29.80 12.86
CA ALA A 30 0.38 -28.38 12.93
C ALA A 30 0.41 -27.71 11.54
N VAL A 31 1.04 -28.36 10.56
CA VAL A 31 1.10 -27.86 9.18
C VAL A 31 -0.28 -27.85 8.53
N ALA A 32 -1.12 -28.86 8.78
CA ALA A 32 -2.49 -28.89 8.26
C ALA A 32 -3.32 -27.70 8.79
N ILE A 33 -3.23 -27.40 10.09
CA ILE A 33 -3.91 -26.24 10.69
C ILE A 33 -3.35 -24.93 10.11
N PHE A 34 -2.02 -24.81 10.00
CA PHE A 34 -1.39 -23.63 9.42
C PHE A 34 -1.83 -23.38 7.98
N ALA A 35 -1.94 -24.43 7.16
CA ALA A 35 -2.39 -24.32 5.78
C ALA A 35 -3.84 -23.80 5.67
N ILE A 36 -4.73 -24.24 6.56
CA ILE A 36 -6.12 -23.74 6.61
C ILE A 36 -6.15 -22.25 6.96
N ILE A 37 -5.36 -21.82 7.95
CA ILE A 37 -5.28 -20.41 8.34
C ILE A 37 -4.70 -19.57 7.20
N ALA A 38 -3.59 -20.02 6.60
CA ALA A 38 -2.91 -19.31 5.53
C ALA A 38 -3.82 -19.09 4.30
N ALA A 39 -4.68 -20.06 3.98
CA ALA A 39 -5.61 -19.96 2.85
C ALA A 39 -6.61 -18.79 2.99
N ILE A 40 -7.02 -18.45 4.22
CA ILE A 40 -7.95 -17.34 4.49
C ILE A 40 -7.17 -16.05 4.76
N ALA A 41 -6.05 -16.13 5.48
CA ALA A 41 -5.28 -14.97 5.89
C ALA A 41 -4.60 -14.27 4.71
N TYR A 42 -4.08 -15.03 3.74
CA TYR A 42 -3.33 -14.47 2.61
C TYR A 42 -4.15 -13.50 1.74
N PRO A 43 -5.32 -13.86 1.20
CA PRO A 43 -6.11 -12.93 0.38
C PRO A 43 -6.55 -11.70 1.18
N ASN A 44 -6.91 -11.86 2.46
CA ASN A 44 -7.30 -10.75 3.32
C ASN A 44 -6.15 -9.76 3.56
N PHE A 45 -4.93 -10.27 3.73
CA PHE A 45 -3.75 -9.43 3.90
C PHE A 45 -3.43 -8.64 2.62
N GLN A 46 -3.60 -9.26 1.44
CA GLN A 46 -3.43 -8.54 0.18
C GLN A 46 -4.44 -7.40 0.03
N GLN A 47 -5.72 -7.65 0.33
CA GLN A 47 -6.75 -6.61 0.29
C GLN A 47 -6.45 -5.45 1.25
N TYR A 48 -5.96 -5.76 2.46
CA TYR A 48 -5.54 -4.74 3.41
C TYR A 48 -4.43 -3.83 2.85
N LEU A 49 -3.44 -4.40 2.15
CA LEU A 49 -2.39 -3.61 1.51
C LEU A 49 -2.94 -2.74 0.38
N ILE A 50 -3.88 -3.29 -0.42
CA ILE A 50 -4.53 -2.54 -1.50
C ILE A 50 -5.27 -1.32 -0.94
N ASP A 51 -6.07 -1.51 0.10
CA ASP A 51 -6.83 -0.42 0.75
C ASP A 51 -5.91 0.62 1.39
N SER A 52 -4.80 0.18 2.00
CA SER A 52 -3.78 1.07 2.55
C SER A 52 -3.15 1.94 1.46
N ASN A 53 -2.74 1.34 0.35
CA ASN A 53 -2.14 2.04 -0.79
C ASN A 53 -3.13 3.03 -1.44
N ARG A 54 -4.41 2.64 -1.53
CA ARG A 54 -5.48 3.54 -2.00
C ARG A 54 -5.63 4.73 -1.07
N THR A 55 -5.62 4.51 0.24
CA THR A 55 -5.66 5.59 1.25
C THR A 55 -4.48 6.55 1.12
N ASP A 56 -3.27 6.03 0.89
CA ASP A 56 -2.08 6.86 0.66
C ASP A 56 -2.20 7.69 -0.62
N ALA A 57 -2.75 7.12 -1.70
CA ALA A 57 -3.04 7.86 -2.93
C ALA A 57 -4.10 8.95 -2.74
N GLN A 58 -5.17 8.68 -1.98
CA GLN A 58 -6.19 9.68 -1.63
C GLN A 58 -5.59 10.85 -0.84
N ASN A 59 -4.73 10.55 0.15
CA ASN A 59 -4.01 11.57 0.92
C ASN A 59 -3.07 12.40 0.02
N ALA A 60 -2.36 11.74 -0.90
CA ALA A 60 -1.50 12.41 -1.86
C ALA A 60 -2.31 13.34 -2.78
N LEU A 61 -3.49 12.93 -3.25
CA LEU A 61 -4.37 13.79 -4.07
C LEU A 61 -4.86 15.03 -3.30
N LEU A 62 -5.19 14.89 -2.01
CA LEU A 62 -5.56 16.04 -1.17
C LEU A 62 -4.40 17.03 -0.98
N ALA A 63 -3.20 16.51 -0.72
CA ALA A 63 -2.00 17.33 -0.61
C ALA A 63 -1.63 17.99 -1.95
N PHE A 64 -1.82 17.27 -3.06
CA PHE A 64 -1.61 17.81 -4.40
C PHE A 64 -2.65 18.90 -4.73
N SER A 65 -3.92 18.73 -4.37
CA SER A 65 -4.94 19.80 -4.46
C SER A 65 -4.51 21.05 -3.70
N THR A 66 -3.93 20.90 -2.51
CA THR A 66 -3.38 22.04 -1.74
C THR A 66 -2.22 22.73 -2.49
N ALA A 67 -1.36 21.97 -3.16
CA ALA A 67 -0.30 22.53 -4.00
C ALA A 67 -0.86 23.30 -5.21
N MET A 68 -1.93 22.81 -5.83
CA MET A 68 -2.64 23.51 -6.92
C MET A 68 -3.20 24.86 -6.44
N GLU A 69 -3.77 24.93 -5.24
CA GLU A 69 -4.28 26.20 -4.70
C GLU A 69 -3.18 27.21 -4.39
N ARG A 70 -2.03 26.72 -3.93
CA ARG A 70 -0.84 27.57 -3.77
C ARG A 70 -0.37 28.10 -5.12
N HIS A 71 -0.26 27.25 -6.13
CA HIS A 71 0.14 27.65 -7.48
C HIS A 71 -0.80 28.72 -8.06
N ARG A 72 -2.11 28.59 -7.86
CA ARG A 72 -3.09 29.62 -8.26
C ARG A 72 -2.92 30.91 -7.48
N THR A 73 -2.59 30.85 -6.19
CA THR A 73 -2.33 32.05 -5.40
C THR A 73 -1.12 32.83 -5.94
N ASP A 74 -0.09 32.12 -6.41
CA ASP A 74 1.14 32.73 -6.92
C ASP A 74 1.01 33.22 -8.38
N THR A 75 0.22 32.53 -9.21
CA THR A 75 0.17 32.77 -10.67
C THR A 75 -1.19 33.28 -11.19
N ASN A 76 -2.21 33.32 -10.34
CA ASN A 76 -3.63 33.61 -10.67
C ASN A 76 -4.29 32.63 -11.66
N SER A 77 -3.66 31.49 -11.98
CA SER A 77 -4.23 30.43 -12.84
C SER A 77 -3.79 29.04 -12.35
N TYR A 78 -4.49 27.97 -12.72
CA TYR A 78 -3.97 26.60 -12.56
C TYR A 78 -3.14 26.14 -13.76
N ASP A 79 -3.09 26.94 -14.84
CA ASP A 79 -2.26 26.67 -16.01
C ASP A 79 -0.78 26.57 -15.64
N ASN A 80 -0.01 25.85 -16.46
CA ASN A 80 1.45 25.70 -16.33
C ASN A 80 1.92 25.04 -15.02
N ALA A 81 1.02 24.36 -14.28
CA ALA A 81 1.38 23.47 -13.16
C ALA A 81 1.99 22.12 -13.61
N GLN A 82 2.09 21.92 -14.93
CA GLN A 82 2.55 20.70 -15.59
C GLN A 82 3.69 20.98 -16.57
N ALA A 83 4.56 20.00 -16.80
CA ALA A 83 5.73 20.12 -17.67
C ALA A 83 5.36 19.98 -19.17
N GLY A 84 4.63 20.95 -19.74
CA GLY A 84 4.30 21.04 -21.18
C GLY A 84 3.42 19.91 -21.77
N GLY A 85 2.71 20.20 -22.87
CA GLY A 85 2.04 19.18 -23.71
C GLY A 85 0.70 18.64 -23.20
N THR A 86 -0.16 18.23 -24.14
CA THR A 86 -1.63 18.15 -24.04
C THR A 86 -2.20 17.03 -23.18
N SER A 87 -3.42 17.29 -22.69
CA SER A 87 -4.39 16.40 -22.08
C SER A 87 -4.50 15.00 -22.70
N TYR A 88 -5.00 14.06 -21.90
CA TYR A 88 -5.49 12.69 -22.19
C TYR A 88 -5.22 12.08 -23.59
N PRO A 89 -4.71 10.83 -23.68
CA PRO A 89 -4.66 9.79 -22.64
C PRO A 89 -3.35 9.71 -21.87
N ASN A 90 -2.34 10.53 -22.18
CA ASN A 90 -1.08 10.57 -21.46
C ASN A 90 -0.88 11.95 -20.81
N PRO A 91 -1.51 12.18 -19.65
CA PRO A 91 -1.49 13.47 -18.99
C PRO A 91 -0.06 13.77 -18.51
N PRO A 92 0.40 15.02 -18.67
CA PRO A 92 1.77 15.38 -18.34
C PRO A 92 2.03 15.32 -16.83
N LEU A 93 3.31 15.18 -16.50
CA LEU A 93 3.77 15.16 -15.11
C LEU A 93 3.64 16.56 -14.49
N SER A 94 3.29 16.56 -13.20
CA SER A 94 3.29 17.76 -12.36
C SER A 94 4.70 18.34 -12.21
N THR A 95 4.82 19.67 -12.23
CA THR A 95 6.06 20.38 -11.84
C THR A 95 6.01 20.88 -10.39
N ILE A 96 4.83 20.84 -9.76
CA ILE A 96 4.56 21.46 -8.45
C ILE A 96 4.37 20.44 -7.32
N TYR A 97 4.28 19.15 -7.64
CA TYR A 97 4.04 18.07 -6.69
C TYR A 97 4.71 16.77 -7.15
N PRO A 98 5.12 15.86 -6.24
CA PRO A 98 5.67 14.56 -6.63
C PRO A 98 4.74 13.76 -7.56
N SER A 99 5.34 12.99 -8.47
CA SER A 99 4.61 12.27 -9.53
C SER A 99 4.12 10.88 -9.12
N GLN A 100 4.40 10.40 -7.91
CA GLN A 100 4.06 9.04 -7.49
C GLN A 100 3.72 8.97 -5.99
N SER A 101 2.85 8.01 -5.63
CA SER A 101 2.45 7.71 -4.25
C SER A 101 2.80 6.26 -3.87
N PRO A 102 3.15 5.96 -2.60
CA PRO A 102 3.24 6.88 -1.44
C PRO A 102 4.37 7.91 -1.59
N ILE A 103 4.26 9.08 -0.95
CA ILE A 103 5.21 10.19 -1.16
C ILE A 103 6.55 9.91 -0.47
N ASP A 104 6.52 9.58 0.83
CA ASP A 104 7.71 9.64 1.70
C ASP A 104 8.43 8.31 1.94
N SER A 105 7.84 7.16 1.58
CA SER A 105 8.48 5.85 1.75
C SER A 105 7.73 4.75 0.99
N GLY A 106 8.36 3.59 0.87
CA GLY A 106 7.75 2.39 0.28
C GLY A 106 7.81 2.32 -1.24
N ASP A 107 7.38 1.17 -1.75
CA ASP A 107 7.23 0.93 -3.18
C ASP A 107 6.15 1.85 -3.75
N LYS A 108 6.36 2.33 -4.98
CA LYS A 108 5.38 3.21 -5.64
C LYS A 108 4.26 2.38 -6.24
N HIS A 109 3.03 2.81 -5.98
CA HIS A 109 1.82 2.09 -6.37
C HIS A 109 0.92 2.89 -7.31
N TYR A 110 1.03 4.22 -7.28
CA TYR A 110 0.23 5.11 -8.13
C TYR A 110 1.09 6.17 -8.79
N ASN A 111 0.80 6.48 -10.06
CA ASN A 111 1.27 7.68 -10.76
C ASN A 111 0.27 8.83 -10.55
N LEU A 112 0.76 9.98 -10.12
CA LEU A 112 0.00 11.20 -9.87
C LEU A 112 0.15 12.16 -11.05
N THR A 113 -0.96 12.60 -11.62
CA THR A 113 -0.99 13.43 -12.83
C THR A 113 -2.08 14.51 -12.76
N ILE A 114 -1.94 15.53 -13.61
CA ILE A 114 -2.97 16.55 -13.84
C ILE A 114 -3.70 16.16 -15.13
N GLN A 115 -4.97 15.78 -15.05
CA GLN A 115 -5.78 15.43 -16.22
C GLN A 115 -6.19 16.67 -17.02
N THR A 116 -6.64 17.68 -16.27
CA THR A 116 -7.05 18.98 -16.78
C THR A 116 -6.60 20.04 -15.80
N ALA A 117 -6.15 21.18 -16.32
CA ALA A 117 -5.94 22.41 -15.56
C ALA A 117 -6.17 23.58 -16.52
N ASP A 118 -6.97 24.54 -16.08
CA ASP A 118 -7.21 25.80 -16.77
C ASP A 118 -7.28 26.95 -15.75
N ASN A 119 -7.69 28.14 -16.19
CA ASN A 119 -7.77 29.31 -15.31
C ASN A 119 -8.77 29.15 -14.14
N ASN A 120 -9.73 28.24 -14.25
CA ASN A 120 -10.88 28.13 -13.36
C ASN A 120 -10.94 26.83 -12.56
N GLY A 121 -10.32 25.75 -13.05
CA GLY A 121 -10.34 24.47 -12.37
C GLY A 121 -9.29 23.48 -12.82
N TYR A 122 -9.31 22.33 -12.16
CA TYR A 122 -8.42 21.21 -12.44
C TYR A 122 -9.04 19.88 -12.04
N THR A 123 -8.50 18.80 -12.60
CA THR A 123 -8.75 17.41 -12.17
C THR A 123 -7.41 16.72 -12.00
N LEU A 124 -7.14 16.23 -10.79
CA LEU A 124 -5.98 15.42 -10.45
C LEU A 124 -6.35 13.95 -10.52
N ARG A 125 -5.41 13.10 -10.93
CA ARG A 125 -5.61 11.64 -11.00
C ARG A 125 -4.46 10.88 -10.40
N ALA A 126 -4.79 9.85 -9.62
CA ALA A 126 -3.88 8.79 -9.23
C ALA A 126 -4.21 7.52 -10.03
N THR A 127 -3.30 7.08 -10.88
CA THR A 127 -3.47 5.87 -11.72
C THR A 127 -2.61 4.74 -11.17
N PRO A 128 -3.14 3.53 -10.94
CA PRO A 128 -2.33 2.39 -10.52
C PRO A 128 -1.14 2.14 -11.45
N ILE A 129 -0.02 1.73 -10.87
CA ILE A 129 1.15 1.30 -11.63
C ILE A 129 0.98 -0.18 -11.99
N ALA A 130 0.97 -0.46 -13.30
CA ALA A 130 0.88 -1.82 -13.82
C ALA A 130 1.97 -2.74 -13.24
N GLY A 131 1.59 -3.97 -12.91
CA GLY A 131 2.49 -4.95 -12.28
C GLY A 131 2.74 -4.75 -10.77
N THR A 132 2.10 -3.77 -10.13
CA THR A 132 2.06 -3.68 -8.67
C THR A 132 0.84 -4.43 -8.11
N ILE A 133 0.71 -4.50 -6.79
CA ILE A 133 -0.50 -5.07 -6.15
C ILE A 133 -1.77 -4.24 -6.39
N GLN A 134 -1.67 -3.02 -6.96
CA GLN A 134 -2.82 -2.18 -7.33
C GLN A 134 -3.26 -2.36 -8.78
N ASP A 135 -2.62 -3.25 -9.55
CA ASP A 135 -3.01 -3.50 -10.93
C ASP A 135 -4.47 -3.99 -10.98
N GLY A 136 -5.33 -3.30 -11.72
CA GLY A 136 -6.78 -3.54 -11.73
C GLY A 136 -7.60 -2.89 -10.61
N ASP A 137 -6.99 -2.06 -9.74
CA ASP A 137 -7.69 -1.34 -8.66
C ASP A 137 -8.37 -0.04 -9.13
N GLY A 138 -8.22 0.31 -10.41
CA GLY A 138 -8.83 1.51 -10.98
C GLY A 138 -8.18 2.82 -10.57
N TYR A 139 -8.44 3.89 -11.31
CA TYR A 139 -7.89 5.21 -11.00
C TYR A 139 -8.78 6.01 -10.03
N LEU A 140 -8.13 6.88 -9.25
CA LEU A 140 -8.78 7.84 -8.36
C LEU A 140 -8.68 9.25 -8.95
N GLU A 141 -9.72 10.06 -8.80
CA GLU A 141 -9.71 11.47 -9.19
C GLU A 141 -10.14 12.41 -8.07
N LEU A 142 -9.61 13.63 -8.13
CA LEU A 142 -10.04 14.76 -7.33
C LEU A 142 -10.13 16.01 -8.20
N ALA A 143 -11.33 16.58 -8.31
CA ALA A 143 -11.55 17.85 -8.98
C ALA A 143 -11.40 19.04 -8.01
N ASN A 144 -11.12 20.23 -8.53
CA ASN A 144 -11.02 21.47 -7.74
C ASN A 144 -12.34 21.83 -7.00
N THR A 145 -13.46 21.28 -7.44
CA THR A 145 -14.77 21.41 -6.78
C THR A 145 -14.95 20.50 -5.56
N GLY A 146 -13.96 19.65 -5.28
CA GLY A 146 -14.01 18.65 -4.20
C GLY A 146 -14.71 17.35 -4.59
N ILE A 147 -15.13 17.18 -5.85
CA ILE A 147 -15.65 15.91 -6.37
C ILE A 147 -14.52 14.89 -6.35
N LYS A 148 -14.77 13.79 -5.65
CA LYS A 148 -13.90 12.62 -5.53
C LYS A 148 -14.48 11.51 -6.38
N SER A 149 -13.68 10.82 -7.17
CA SER A 149 -14.15 9.70 -7.97
C SER A 149 -13.19 8.52 -7.91
N TRP A 150 -13.71 7.32 -8.07
CA TRP A 150 -12.95 6.08 -8.15
C TRP A 150 -13.56 5.16 -9.20
N ASP A 151 -12.82 4.89 -10.27
CA ASP A 151 -13.15 3.92 -11.33
C ASP A 151 -13.02 2.49 -10.77
N ARG A 152 -14.00 2.02 -10.00
CA ARG A 152 -13.88 0.78 -9.20
C ARG A 152 -13.83 -0.47 -10.06
N ASP A 153 -14.45 -0.43 -11.21
CA ASP A 153 -14.48 -1.55 -12.14
C ASP A 153 -13.34 -1.51 -13.18
N ASP A 154 -12.43 -0.53 -13.06
CA ASP A 154 -11.25 -0.32 -13.91
C ASP A 154 -11.60 -0.32 -15.40
N ASN A 155 -12.77 0.23 -15.74
CA ASN A 155 -13.28 0.23 -17.11
C ASN A 155 -12.74 1.42 -17.93
N GLY A 156 -12.01 2.35 -17.30
CA GLY A 156 -11.44 3.54 -17.91
C GLY A 156 -12.36 4.77 -17.88
N ALA A 157 -13.49 4.72 -17.19
CA ALA A 157 -14.47 5.80 -17.11
C ALA A 157 -15.20 5.83 -15.76
N ILE A 158 -15.40 7.04 -15.22
CA ILE A 158 -16.22 7.22 -14.01
C ILE A 158 -17.70 7.05 -14.34
N GLY A 159 -18.27 5.94 -13.89
CA GLY A 159 -19.67 5.55 -14.03
C GLY A 159 -20.60 6.11 -12.94
N ALA A 160 -21.87 5.70 -13.02
CA ALA A 160 -22.87 6.07 -12.03
C ALA A 160 -22.60 5.35 -10.69
N GLY A 161 -22.43 6.13 -9.62
CA GLY A 161 -22.09 5.61 -8.29
C GLY A 161 -20.60 5.68 -7.95
N GLU A 162 -19.75 6.02 -8.92
CA GLU A 162 -18.28 6.11 -8.77
C GLU A 162 -17.78 7.52 -8.47
N ALA A 163 -18.69 8.47 -8.25
CA ALA A 163 -18.40 9.82 -7.79
C ALA A 163 -18.18 9.87 -6.26
N THR A 164 -17.45 8.90 -5.73
CA THR A 164 -16.96 8.86 -4.35
C THR A 164 -15.71 8.00 -4.28
N TRP A 165 -14.90 8.17 -3.23
CA TRP A 165 -13.79 7.27 -2.90
C TRP A 165 -14.19 6.11 -1.98
N THR A 166 -15.45 6.09 -1.54
CA THR A 166 -15.98 5.08 -0.63
C THR A 166 -16.75 4.02 -1.40
N ASP A 167 -16.67 2.77 -0.94
CA ASP A 167 -17.60 1.70 -1.34
C ASP A 167 -19.04 1.96 -0.87
#